data_AF-A0A372RFY7-F1
#
_entry.id   AF-A0A372RFY7-F1
#
_cell.length_a   1.000
_cell.length_b   1.000
_cell.length_c   1.000
_cell.angle_alpha   90.00
_cell.angle_beta   90.00
_cell.angle_gamma   90.00
#
_symmetry.space_group_name_H-M   'P 1'
#
loop_
_entity.id
_entity.type
_entity.pdbx_description
1 polymer ?
#
loop_
_entity_poly.entity_id
_entity_poly.type
_entity_poly.pdbx_seq_one_letter_code
_entity_poly.pdbx_strand_id
1 'polypeptide(L)'
;MQKRKFPPFIHNLLVRLAKAFGYYDLPVQAIRITRELYQMCSKHYDDNKEFYIGACGLPDSFQTWFSVTLLHIWMLMVRFRVENEGKIFMQQLVNHLFEDAEWRMREDYGVCYFF
;
A
#
# COMPACT_ATOMS: atom_id res chain seq x y z
N MET A 1 27.62 -10.52 -24.62
CA MET A 1 27.57 -10.88 -23.18
C MET A 1 27.11 -12.33 -23.04
N GLN A 2 28.00 -13.22 -22.61
CA GLN A 2 27.83 -14.67 -22.58
C GLN A 2 27.04 -15.11 -21.33
N LYS A 3 25.82 -15.66 -21.50
CA LYS A 3 25.08 -16.29 -20.40
C LYS A 3 25.79 -17.58 -19.99
N ARG A 4 26.61 -17.54 -18.94
CA ARG A 4 27.25 -18.73 -18.37
C ARG A 4 26.15 -19.68 -17.86
N LYS A 5 25.96 -20.83 -18.52
CA LYS A 5 25.09 -21.91 -18.04
C LYS A 5 25.78 -22.58 -16.85
N PHE A 6 25.32 -22.28 -15.64
CA PHE A 6 25.75 -23.00 -14.44
C PHE A 6 25.41 -24.49 -14.56
N PRO A 7 26.21 -25.40 -13.98
CA PRO A 7 25.91 -26.83 -13.99
C PRO A 7 24.53 -27.10 -13.35
N PRO A 8 23.77 -28.09 -13.86
CA PRO A 8 22.36 -28.31 -13.47
C PRO A 8 22.20 -28.54 -11.95
N PHE A 9 23.22 -29.06 -11.29
CA PHE A 9 23.28 -29.24 -9.84
C PHE A 9 23.26 -27.91 -9.07
N ILE A 10 24.12 -26.95 -9.44
CA ILE A 10 24.22 -25.66 -8.75
C ILE A 10 22.99 -24.81 -9.03
N HIS A 11 22.43 -24.89 -10.23
CA HIS A 11 21.15 -24.24 -10.53
C HIS A 11 20.03 -24.72 -9.60
N ASN A 12 19.87 -26.04 -9.41
CA ASN A 12 18.84 -26.58 -8.53
C ASN A 12 19.10 -26.27 -7.05
N LEU A 13 20.36 -26.24 -6.62
CA LEU A 13 20.74 -25.83 -5.27
C LEU A 13 20.41 -24.35 -5.02
N LEU A 14 20.74 -23.47 -5.97
CA LEU A 14 20.43 -22.04 -5.91
C LEU A 14 18.93 -21.77 -5.94
N VAL A 15 18.16 -22.49 -6.78
CA VAL A 15 16.69 -22.37 -6.80
C VAL A 15 16.07 -22.81 -5.48
N ARG A 16 16.59 -23.89 -4.87
CA ARG A 16 16.12 -24.36 -3.55
C ARG A 16 16.50 -23.41 -2.43
N LEU A 17 17.71 -22.85 -2.46
CA LEU A 17 18.15 -21.82 -1.52
C LEU A 17 17.33 -20.54 -1.70
N ALA A 18 17.08 -20.09 -2.93
CA ALA A 18 16.24 -18.93 -3.20
C ALA A 18 14.79 -19.13 -2.73
N LYS A 19 14.24 -20.35 -2.88
CA LYS A 19 12.93 -20.71 -2.29
C LYS A 19 12.96 -20.71 -0.77
N ALA A 20 14.03 -21.21 -0.15
CA ALA A 20 14.19 -21.22 1.30
C ALA A 20 14.43 -19.82 1.89
N PHE A 21 15.08 -18.94 1.13
CA PHE A 21 15.30 -17.52 1.48
C PHE A 21 14.08 -16.62 1.22
N GLY A 22 12.91 -17.18 0.92
CA GLY A 22 11.67 -16.39 0.91
C GLY A 22 11.43 -15.57 -0.36
N TYR A 23 11.95 -15.99 -1.52
CA TYR A 23 11.62 -15.31 -2.80
C TYR A 23 10.10 -15.29 -3.13
N TYR A 24 9.31 -16.07 -2.40
CA TYR A 24 7.84 -16.12 -2.47
C TYR A 24 7.17 -15.73 -1.16
N ASP A 25 7.80 -14.89 -0.32
CA ASP A 25 7.16 -14.46 0.90
C ASP A 25 5.90 -13.63 0.57
N LEU A 26 4.75 -14.15 0.99
CA LEU A 26 3.46 -13.48 0.95
C LEU A 26 3.51 -12.05 1.53
N PRO A 27 4.22 -11.74 2.64
CA PRO A 27 4.25 -10.38 3.17
C PRO A 27 4.94 -9.38 2.23
N VAL A 28 6.02 -9.78 1.53
CA VAL A 28 6.74 -8.87 0.62
C VAL A 28 5.89 -8.54 -0.60
N GLN A 29 5.18 -9.55 -1.15
CA GLN A 29 4.24 -9.32 -2.24
C GLN A 29 3.05 -8.49 -1.78
N ALA A 30 2.56 -8.72 -0.56
CA ALA A 30 1.46 -7.95 0.02
C ALA A 30 1.81 -6.46 0.08
N ILE A 31 2.98 -6.09 0.61
CA ILE A 31 3.42 -4.69 0.69
C ILE A 31 3.38 -3.99 -0.68
N ARG A 32 3.92 -4.63 -1.72
CA ARG A 32 3.96 -4.00 -3.06
C ARG A 32 2.56 -3.80 -3.63
N ILE A 33 1.73 -4.84 -3.55
CA ILE A 33 0.35 -4.80 -4.05
C ILE A 33 -0.47 -3.77 -3.27
N THR A 34 -0.41 -3.77 -1.94
CA THR A 34 -1.16 -2.82 -1.10
C THR A 34 -0.74 -1.39 -1.36
N ARG A 35 0.54 -1.15 -1.61
CA ARG A 35 1.06 0.18 -1.96
C ARG A 35 0.52 0.67 -3.31
N GLU A 36 0.50 -0.18 -4.32
CA GLU A 36 -0.08 0.16 -5.63
C GLU A 36 -1.58 0.47 -5.51
N LEU A 37 -2.34 -0.36 -4.78
CA LEU A 37 -3.76 -0.09 -4.51
C LEU A 37 -3.97 1.23 -3.77
N TYR A 38 -3.17 1.49 -2.73
CA TYR A 38 -3.26 2.73 -1.96
C TYR A 38 -2.98 3.95 -2.84
N GLN A 39 -1.95 3.90 -3.68
CA GLN A 39 -1.62 4.98 -4.61
C GLN A 39 -2.75 5.28 -5.58
N MET A 40 -3.46 4.26 -6.08
CA MET A 40 -4.64 4.45 -6.92
C MET A 40 -5.77 5.15 -6.15
N CYS A 41 -6.01 4.77 -4.89
CA CYS A 41 -7.04 5.41 -4.05
C CYS A 41 -6.68 6.87 -3.72
N SER A 42 -5.42 7.14 -3.38
CA SER A 42 -4.95 8.50 -3.08
C SER A 42 -5.06 9.40 -4.31
N LYS A 43 -4.63 8.91 -5.48
CA LYS A 43 -4.78 9.62 -6.76
C LYS A 43 -6.25 9.87 -7.12
N HIS A 44 -7.14 8.94 -6.80
CA HIS A 44 -8.57 9.13 -7.06
C HIS A 44 -9.15 10.33 -6.31
N TYR A 45 -8.69 10.59 -5.08
CA TYR A 45 -9.07 11.80 -4.37
C TYR A 45 -8.58 13.06 -5.07
N ASP A 46 -7.30 13.09 -5.47
CA ASP A 46 -6.71 14.26 -6.14
C ASP A 46 -7.39 14.55 -7.48
N ASP A 47 -7.64 13.51 -8.29
CA ASP A 47 -8.32 13.62 -9.58
C ASP A 47 -9.77 14.11 -9.45
N ASN A 48 -10.46 13.76 -8.34
CA ASN A 48 -11.86 14.13 -8.10
C ASN A 48 -12.02 15.21 -7.03
N LYS A 49 -10.94 15.92 -6.68
CA LYS A 49 -10.94 16.93 -5.62
C LYS A 49 -11.98 18.02 -5.87
N GLU A 50 -12.13 18.45 -7.13
CA GLU A 50 -13.13 19.45 -7.54
C GLU A 50 -14.58 18.98 -7.30
N PHE A 51 -14.86 17.68 -7.46
CA PHE A 51 -16.17 17.12 -7.18
C PHE A 51 -16.48 17.17 -5.68
N TYR A 52 -15.53 16.75 -4.84
CA TYR A 52 -15.74 16.72 -3.38
C TYR A 52 -15.86 18.12 -2.77
N ILE A 53 -15.05 19.08 -3.23
CA ILE A 53 -15.08 20.45 -2.71
C ILE A 53 -16.22 21.25 -3.32
N GLY A 54 -16.41 21.17 -4.64
CA GLY A 54 -17.38 21.98 -5.37
C GLY A 54 -18.80 21.45 -5.26
N ALA A 55 -19.02 20.16 -5.56
CA ALA A 55 -20.36 19.59 -5.63
C ALA A 55 -20.89 19.14 -4.26
N CYS A 56 -20.01 18.56 -3.41
CA CYS A 56 -20.40 18.14 -2.06
C CYS A 56 -20.21 19.23 -1.00
N GLY A 57 -19.54 20.34 -1.33
CA GLY A 57 -19.34 21.47 -0.42
C GLY A 57 -18.44 21.16 0.78
N LEU A 58 -17.58 20.14 0.69
CA LEU A 58 -16.68 19.82 1.79
C LEU A 58 -15.54 20.86 1.88
N PRO A 59 -15.16 21.27 3.10
CA PRO A 59 -14.02 22.16 3.29
C PRO A 59 -12.72 21.47 2.84
N ASP A 60 -11.87 22.19 2.11
CA ASP A 60 -10.54 21.70 1.73
C ASP A 60 -9.64 21.66 2.97
N SER A 61 -9.67 20.53 3.67
CA SER A 61 -8.96 20.31 4.91
C SER A 61 -8.40 18.90 4.95
N PHE A 62 -7.36 18.70 5.74
CA PHE A 62 -6.79 17.38 5.99
C PHE A 62 -7.86 16.36 6.44
N GLN A 63 -8.84 16.80 7.24
CA GLN A 63 -9.94 15.95 7.71
C GLN A 63 -10.80 15.41 6.56
N THR A 64 -11.08 16.25 5.55
CA THR A 64 -11.84 15.84 4.36
C THR A 64 -11.08 14.79 3.57
N TRP A 65 -9.80 15.05 3.29
CA TRP A 65 -8.94 14.08 2.60
C TRP A 65 -8.86 12.75 3.35
N PHE A 66 -8.62 12.78 4.66
CA PHE A 66 -8.49 11.59 5.48
C PHE A 66 -9.78 10.76 5.48
N SER A 67 -10.93 11.41 5.62
CA SER A 67 -12.24 10.73 5.63
C SER A 67 -12.54 10.04 4.30
N VAL A 68 -12.27 10.71 3.17
CA VAL A 68 -12.50 10.12 1.83
C VAL A 68 -11.53 8.96 1.58
N THR A 69 -10.25 9.12 1.90
CA THR A 69 -9.24 8.07 1.71
C THR A 69 -9.52 6.87 2.61
N LEU A 70 -9.92 7.10 3.86
CA LEU A 70 -10.33 6.04 4.79
C LEU A 70 -11.52 5.24 4.26
N LEU A 71 -12.51 5.90 3.65
CA LEU A 71 -13.64 5.22 3.02
C LEU A 71 -13.19 4.27 1.90
N HIS A 72 -12.29 4.74 1.02
CA HIS A 72 -11.73 3.92 -0.06
C HIS A 72 -11.00 2.69 0.48
N ILE A 73 -10.16 2.88 1.50
CA ILE A 73 -9.43 1.78 2.12
C ILE A 73 -10.37 0.82 2.83
N TRP A 74 -11.43 1.32 3.47
CA TRP A 74 -12.43 0.47 4.11
C TRP A 74 -13.14 -0.44 3.10
N MET A 75 -13.49 0.07 1.91
CA MET A 75 -14.03 -0.75 0.83
C MET A 75 -13.04 -1.84 0.38
N LEU A 76 -11.74 -1.52 0.29
CA LEU A 76 -10.71 -2.50 0.01
C LEU A 76 -10.59 -3.56 1.12
N MET A 77 -10.59 -3.15 2.39
CA MET A 77 -10.54 -4.06 3.54
C MET A 77 -11.72 -5.03 3.55
N VAL A 78 -12.94 -4.55 3.24
CA VAL A 78 -14.12 -5.41 3.12
C VAL A 78 -13.93 -6.45 2.02
N ARG A 79 -13.33 -6.09 0.88
CA ARG A 79 -13.01 -7.03 -0.20
C ARG A 79 -11.98 -8.08 0.21
N PHE A 80 -10.93 -7.68 0.93
CA PHE A 80 -9.88 -8.60 1.40
C PHE A 80 -10.34 -9.52 2.54
N ARG A 81 -11.47 -9.23 3.21
CA ARG A 81 -12.00 -10.06 4.30
C ARG A 81 -12.35 -11.49 3.89
N VAL A 82 -12.68 -11.71 2.62
CA VAL A 82 -13.03 -13.03 2.07
C VAL A 82 -11.78 -13.87 1.78
N GLU A 83 -10.59 -13.24 1.70
CA GLU A 83 -9.33 -13.90 1.36
C GLU A 83 -8.66 -14.51 2.60
N ASN A 84 -8.09 -15.72 2.47
CA ASN A 84 -7.47 -16.44 3.60
C ASN A 84 -6.30 -15.66 4.24
N GLU A 85 -5.52 -14.95 3.43
CA GLU A 85 -4.37 -14.14 3.87
C GLU A 85 -4.71 -12.64 4.02
N GLY A 86 -5.99 -12.29 3.94
CA GLY A 86 -6.45 -10.89 3.89
C GLY A 86 -6.02 -10.03 5.09
N LYS A 87 -5.74 -10.64 6.25
CA LYS A 87 -5.28 -9.93 7.45
C LYS A 87 -3.95 -9.21 7.25
N ILE A 88 -3.00 -9.85 6.56
CA ILE A 88 -1.69 -9.25 6.28
C ILE A 88 -1.88 -8.04 5.37
N PHE A 89 -2.67 -8.18 4.30
CA PHE A 89 -2.97 -7.08 3.38
C PHE A 89 -3.71 -5.92 4.07
N MET A 90 -4.69 -6.22 4.93
CA MET A 90 -5.39 -5.20 5.72
C MET A 90 -4.44 -4.43 6.62
N GLN A 91 -3.52 -5.11 7.30
CA GLN A 91 -2.54 -4.47 8.17
C GLN A 91 -1.57 -3.57 7.37
N GLN A 92 -1.10 -4.02 6.21
CA GLN A 92 -0.21 -3.22 5.35
C GLN A 92 -0.91 -2.00 4.75
N LEU A 93 -2.18 -2.12 4.35
CA LEU A 93 -2.98 -0.99 3.87
C LEU A 93 -3.15 0.10 4.93
N VAL A 94 -3.46 -0.31 6.16
CA VAL A 94 -3.59 0.61 7.28
C VAL A 94 -2.25 1.28 7.59
N ASN A 95 -1.14 0.54 7.54
CA ASN A 95 0.19 1.10 7.71
C ASN A 95 0.49 2.20 6.68
N HIS A 96 0.22 1.97 5.40
CA HIS A 96 0.41 2.99 4.36
C HIS A 96 -0.48 4.22 4.53
N LEU A 97 -1.72 4.05 5.01
CA LEU A 97 -2.59 5.19 5.35
C LEU A 97 -1.96 6.06 6.45
N PHE A 98 -1.44 5.44 7.50
CA PHE A 98 -0.80 6.16 8.59
C PHE A 98 0.51 6.83 8.14
N GLU A 99 1.30 6.18 7.29
CA GLU A 99 2.51 6.76 6.70
C GLU A 99 2.18 8.02 5.87
N ASP A 100 1.16 8.01 5.01
CA ASP A 100 0.75 9.20 4.23
C ASP A 100 0.14 10.28 5.14
N ALA A 101 -0.63 9.87 6.16
CA ALA A 101 -1.18 10.80 7.13
C ALA A 101 -0.07 11.51 7.92
N GLU A 102 0.96 10.79 8.39
CA GLU A 102 2.12 11.37 9.07
C GLU A 102 2.89 12.30 8.14
N TRP A 103 3.12 11.89 6.89
CA TRP A 103 3.84 12.70 5.91
C TRP A 103 3.14 14.03 5.66
N ARG A 104 1.82 14.03 5.46
CA ARG A 104 1.03 15.25 5.30
C ARG A 104 0.93 16.09 6.57
N MET A 105 0.78 15.46 7.74
CA MET A 105 0.78 16.18 9.02
C MET A 105 2.13 16.88 9.27
N ARG A 106 3.24 16.24 8.89
CA ARG A 106 4.58 16.81 8.99
C ARG A 106 4.74 18.01 8.07
N GLU A 107 4.21 17.93 6.85
CA GLU A 107 4.29 19.00 5.85
C GLU A 107 3.40 20.21 6.22
N ASP A 108 2.16 19.98 6.64
CA ASP A 108 1.20 21.04 6.95
C ASP A 108 1.38 21.65 8.36
N TYR A 109 1.78 20.85 9.35
CA TYR A 109 1.75 21.25 10.77
C TYR A 109 3.10 21.18 11.48
N GLY A 110 4.17 20.73 10.82
CA GLY A 110 5.53 20.69 11.40
C GLY A 110 5.68 19.77 12.63
N VAL A 111 4.69 18.91 12.90
CA VAL A 111 4.72 17.96 14.02
C VAL A 111 5.56 16.75 13.62
N CYS A 112 6.63 16.50 14.38
CA CYS A 112 7.65 15.50 14.04
C CYS A 112 7.36 14.10 14.59
N TYR A 113 6.27 13.89 15.34
CA TYR A 113 5.96 12.60 15.97
C TYR A 113 4.44 12.38 16.16
N PHE A 114 3.91 11.33 15.57
CA PHE A 114 2.76 10.62 16.11
C PHE A 114 3.02 9.11 15.91
N PHE A 115 3.27 8.43 17.03
CA PHE A 115 3.77 7.04 17.20
C PHE A 115 5.29 6.86 17.29
#